data_AF-A0A2C6MDX8-F1
#
_entry.id   AF-A0A2C6MDX8-F1
#
_cell.length_a   1.000
_cell.length_b   1.000
_cell.length_c   1.000
_cell.angle_alpha   90.00
_cell.angle_beta   90.00
_cell.angle_gamma   90.00
#
_symmetry.space_group_name_H-M   'P 1'
#
loop_
_entity.id
_entity.type
_entity.pdbx_description
1 polymer ?
#
loop_
_entity_poly.entity_id
_entity_poly.type
_entity_poly.pdbx_seq_one_letter_code
_entity_poly.pdbx_strand_id
1 'polypeptide(L)'
;MKPQQECITAYVFPEYIFLLPNGHPSRPKIEELFKEMGIRKHRLWGRKTKIESQHYIETGVWGSYETVGIKDRTLDGKPIPLFGDTELKEQSDSICLERHMIVGGKKFAVSSVFPKAAASLPTDKLLSLIDKELEKERKSF
;
A
#
# COMPACT_ATOMS: atom_id res chain seq x y z
N MET A 1 -7.23 0.08 -14.70
CA MET A 1 -5.86 0.64 -14.52
C MET A 1 -4.92 -0.48 -14.10
N LYS A 2 -3.78 -0.68 -14.78
CA LYS A 2 -2.72 -1.58 -14.29
C LYS A 2 -1.95 -0.84 -13.19
N PRO A 3 -1.53 -1.52 -12.09
CA PRO A 3 -0.79 -0.85 -11.03
C PRO A 3 0.54 -0.29 -11.56
N GLN A 4 0.89 0.92 -11.14
CA GLN A 4 2.09 1.66 -11.57
C GLN A 4 3.41 1.03 -11.04
N GLN A 5 3.29 0.10 -10.10
CA GLN A 5 4.37 -0.72 -9.57
C GLN A 5 3.99 -2.19 -9.70
N GLU A 6 4.90 -2.98 -10.25
CA GLU A 6 4.70 -4.43 -10.39
C GLU A 6 5.18 -5.11 -9.10
N CYS A 7 4.28 -5.87 -8.47
CA CYS A 7 4.64 -6.77 -7.39
C CYS A 7 5.24 -8.04 -7.98
N ILE A 8 6.49 -8.34 -7.63
CA ILE A 8 7.26 -9.46 -8.18
C ILE A 8 7.65 -10.37 -7.02
N THR A 9 7.46 -11.68 -7.20
CA THR A 9 7.99 -12.65 -6.25
C THR A 9 9.49 -12.82 -6.50
N ALA A 10 10.28 -12.57 -5.46
CA ALA A 10 11.71 -12.83 -5.42
C ALA A 10 11.98 -14.15 -4.70
N TYR A 11 12.84 -14.96 -5.30
CA TYR A 11 13.33 -16.22 -4.74
C TYR A 11 14.79 -16.01 -4.38
N VAL A 12 15.09 -16.03 -3.08
CA VAL A 12 16.42 -15.69 -2.56
C VAL A 12 17.17 -16.97 -2.21
N PHE A 13 18.29 -17.17 -2.89
CA PHE A 13 19.29 -18.21 -2.65
C PHE A 13 20.54 -17.59 -1.99
N PRO A 14 21.49 -18.41 -1.49
CA PRO A 14 22.71 -17.89 -0.87
C PRO A 14 23.50 -16.90 -1.73
N GLU A 15 23.53 -17.09 -3.05
CA GLU A 15 24.30 -16.24 -3.98
C GLU A 15 23.47 -15.55 -5.07
N TYR A 16 22.18 -15.88 -5.20
CA TYR A 16 21.37 -15.42 -6.33
C TYR A 16 19.96 -14.99 -5.90
N ILE A 17 19.42 -13.99 -6.60
CA ILE A 17 18.01 -13.59 -6.48
C ILE A 17 17.36 -13.76 -7.84
N PHE A 18 16.32 -14.60 -7.89
CA PHE A 18 15.50 -14.77 -9.09
C PHE A 18 14.20 -13.98 -8.95
N LEU A 19 13.92 -13.12 -9.94
CA LEU A 19 12.70 -12.34 -10.02
C LEU A 19 11.73 -12.99 -11.00
N LEU A 20 10.55 -13.39 -10.53
CA LEU A 20 9.54 -14.02 -11.37
C LEU A 20 8.27 -13.16 -11.42
N PRO A 21 7.96 -12.55 -12.57
CA PRO A 21 6.74 -11.76 -12.74
C PRO A 21 5.47 -12.57 -12.51
N ASN A 22 4.42 -11.89 -12.05
CA ASN A 22 3.09 -12.50 -11.94
C ASN A 22 2.55 -12.84 -13.33
N GLY A 23 2.17 -14.10 -13.55
CA GLY A 23 1.66 -14.60 -14.83
C GLY A 23 2.68 -15.28 -15.76
N HIS A 24 3.93 -15.50 -15.32
CA HIS A 24 4.92 -16.21 -16.13
C HIS A 24 4.50 -17.68 -16.38
N PRO A 25 4.50 -18.19 -17.62
CA PRO A 25 3.94 -19.52 -17.97
C PRO A 25 4.66 -20.68 -17.26
N SER A 26 5.96 -20.54 -17.01
CA SER A 26 6.76 -21.58 -16.35
C SER A 26 6.72 -21.52 -14.81
N ARG A 27 5.92 -20.63 -14.22
CA ARG A 27 5.90 -20.41 -12.77
C ARG A 27 5.65 -21.66 -11.93
N PRO A 28 4.69 -22.55 -12.25
CA PRO A 28 4.44 -23.75 -11.44
C PRO A 28 5.68 -24.65 -11.36
N LYS A 29 6.33 -24.87 -12.51
CA LYS A 29 7.52 -25.72 -12.64
C LYS A 29 8.73 -25.11 -11.93
N ILE A 30 8.90 -23.80 -12.03
CA ILE A 30 9.96 -23.06 -11.34
C ILE A 30 9.72 -23.12 -9.82
N GLU A 31 8.49 -22.93 -9.35
CA GLU A 31 8.15 -22.99 -7.93
C GLU A 31 8.35 -24.38 -7.31
N GLU A 32 8.13 -25.45 -8.07
CA GLU A 32 8.38 -26.84 -7.65
C GLU A 32 9.88 -27.11 -7.46
N LEU A 33 10.69 -26.80 -8.48
CA LEU A 33 12.16 -26.86 -8.42
C LEU A 33 12.71 -26.09 -7.20
N PHE A 34 12.10 -24.94 -6.93
CA PHE A 34 12.49 -24.02 -5.89
C PHE A 34 12.13 -24.51 -4.47
N LYS A 35 11.06 -25.29 -4.31
CA LYS A 35 10.73 -25.89 -3.01
C LYS A 35 11.77 -26.92 -2.57
N GLU A 36 12.28 -27.72 -3.49
CA GLU A 36 13.29 -28.75 -3.22
C GLU A 36 14.62 -28.16 -2.71
N MET A 37 14.92 -26.91 -3.10
CA MET A 37 16.16 -26.22 -2.74
C MET A 37 16.10 -25.39 -1.45
N GLY A 38 14.98 -25.40 -0.71
CA GLY A 38 14.89 -24.74 0.62
C GLY A 38 14.84 -23.21 0.62
N ILE A 39 14.14 -22.61 -0.35
CA ILE A 39 14.21 -21.17 -0.64
C ILE A 39 13.29 -20.31 0.25
N ARG A 40 13.73 -19.08 0.51
CA ARG A 40 12.90 -18.01 1.09
C ARG A 40 12.23 -17.19 -0.01
N LYS A 41 10.90 -17.11 0.02
CA LYS A 41 10.11 -16.23 -0.86
C LYS A 41 10.06 -14.83 -0.26
N HIS A 42 10.28 -13.81 -1.08
CA HIS A 42 10.09 -12.41 -0.71
C HIS A 42 9.27 -11.68 -1.77
N ARG A 43 8.56 -10.63 -1.37
CA ARG A 43 7.89 -9.73 -2.32
C ARG A 43 8.79 -8.54 -2.57
N LEU A 44 9.01 -8.22 -3.83
CA LEU A 44 9.71 -7.02 -4.26
C LEU A 44 8.78 -6.15 -5.10
N TRP A 45 8.81 -4.85 -4.84
CA TRP A 45 8.04 -3.86 -5.57
C TRP A 45 8.96 -3.16 -6.57
N GLY A 46 8.81 -3.49 -7.85
CA GLY A 46 9.61 -2.89 -8.92
C GLY A 46 9.06 -1.52 -9.33
N ARG A 47 9.92 -0.51 -9.43
CA ARG A 47 9.57 0.84 -9.93
C ARG A 47 10.10 1.00 -11.36
N LYS A 48 9.24 1.39 -12.31
CA LYS A 48 9.67 1.99 -13.58
C LYS A 48 9.77 3.49 -13.37
N THR A 49 10.98 4.04 -13.35
CA THR A 49 11.17 5.49 -13.25
C THR A 49 10.85 6.11 -14.61
N LYS A 50 9.68 6.76 -14.74
CA LYS A 50 9.29 7.52 -15.93
C LYS A 50 9.72 8.99 -15.78
N ILE A 51 9.89 9.67 -16.92
CA ILE A 51 10.05 11.13 -16.98
C ILE A 51 8.77 11.79 -16.43
N GLU A 52 8.89 12.85 -15.63
CA GLU A 52 7.78 13.50 -14.90
C GLU A 52 6.54 13.80 -15.75
N SER A 53 6.74 14.22 -17.00
CA SER A 53 5.67 14.52 -17.95
C SER A 53 4.80 13.31 -18.27
N GLN A 54 5.39 12.13 -18.41
CA GLN A 54 4.65 10.88 -18.61
C GLN A 54 3.94 10.43 -17.34
N HIS A 55 4.52 10.69 -16.16
CA HIS A 55 3.87 10.37 -14.90
C HIS A 55 2.57 11.17 -14.73
N TYR A 56 2.59 12.48 -15.00
CA TYR A 56 1.42 13.34 -14.91
C TYR A 56 0.29 12.91 -15.86
N ILE A 57 0.63 12.65 -17.13
CA ILE A 57 -0.36 12.24 -18.16
C ILE A 57 -1.10 10.97 -17.74
N GLU A 58 -0.41 10.04 -17.07
CA GLU A 58 -0.99 8.74 -16.70
C GLU A 58 -1.76 8.74 -15.39
N THR A 59 -1.33 9.51 -14.40
CA THR A 59 -1.91 9.48 -13.05
C THR A 59 -2.81 10.66 -12.74
N GLY A 60 -2.72 11.75 -13.51
CA GLY A 60 -3.36 13.03 -13.20
C GLY A 60 -2.74 13.76 -12.01
N VAL A 61 -1.64 13.27 -11.44
CA VAL A 61 -0.97 13.85 -10.26
C VAL A 61 0.22 14.69 -10.72
N TRP A 62 0.12 16.02 -10.58
CA TRP A 62 1.18 16.96 -10.97
C TRP A 62 2.23 17.09 -9.88
N GLY A 63 3.50 16.90 -10.22
CA GLY A 63 4.65 17.15 -9.35
C GLY A 63 5.58 15.96 -9.18
N SER A 64 6.81 16.27 -8.77
CA SER A 64 7.92 15.34 -8.49
C SER A 64 7.72 14.53 -7.20
N TYR A 65 6.48 14.15 -6.86
CA TYR A 65 6.23 13.30 -5.69
C TYR A 65 6.86 11.94 -5.95
N GLU A 66 8.14 11.82 -5.64
CA GLU A 66 8.81 10.55 -5.54
C GLU A 66 8.23 9.83 -4.33
N THR A 67 7.25 8.97 -4.60
CA THR A 67 6.83 8.00 -3.62
C THR A 67 8.03 7.10 -3.35
N VAL A 68 8.65 7.33 -2.21
CA VAL A 68 9.68 6.46 -1.64
C VAL A 68 9.11 5.05 -1.69
N GLY A 69 9.87 4.11 -2.27
CA GLY A 69 9.35 2.80 -2.67
C GLY A 69 8.56 2.09 -1.57
N ILE A 70 7.58 1.26 -1.96
CA ILE A 70 6.75 0.52 -1.01
C ILE A 70 7.61 -0.52 -0.28
N LYS A 71 7.54 -0.53 1.05
CA LYS A 71 8.17 -1.52 1.94
C LYS A 71 7.09 -2.23 2.75
N ASP A 72 7.27 -3.53 2.92
CA ASP A 72 6.40 -4.31 3.80
C ASP A 72 6.75 -3.97 5.27
N ARG A 73 5.75 -3.59 6.06
CA ARG A 73 5.82 -3.41 7.51
C ARG A 73 4.89 -4.42 8.17
N THR A 74 5.20 -4.83 9.39
CA THR A 74 4.33 -5.77 10.12
C THR A 74 3.33 -4.98 10.95
N LEU A 75 2.05 -5.30 10.81
CA LEU A 75 0.96 -4.84 11.68
C LEU A 75 0.18 -6.06 12.14
N ASP A 76 0.05 -6.27 13.45
CA ASP A 76 -0.65 -7.42 14.04
C ASP A 76 -0.21 -8.77 13.43
N GLY A 77 1.09 -8.93 13.17
CA GLY A 77 1.68 -10.13 12.55
C GLY A 77 1.42 -10.29 11.04
N LYS A 78 0.69 -9.36 10.41
CA LYS A 78 0.44 -9.36 8.96
C LYS A 78 1.34 -8.34 8.25
N PRO A 79 1.97 -8.71 7.13
CA PRO A 79 2.73 -7.75 6.32
C PRO A 79 1.78 -6.82 5.58
N ILE A 80 1.85 -5.52 5.89
CA ILE A 80 1.14 -4.45 5.20
C ILE A 80 2.10 -3.63 4.33
N PRO A 81 1.71 -3.27 3.09
CA PRO A 81 2.53 -2.40 2.25
C PRO A 81 2.38 -0.95 2.72
N LEU A 82 3.50 -0.29 3.04
CA LEU A 82 3.55 1.14 3.36
C LEU A 82 4.61 1.84 2.49
N PHE A 83 4.48 3.16 2.29
CA PHE A 83 5.55 3.90 1.63
C PHE A 83 6.81 3.90 2.49
N GLY A 84 7.98 3.90 1.87
CA GLY A 84 9.25 3.79 2.57
C GLY A 84 9.53 4.93 3.56
N ASP A 85 8.89 6.08 3.37
CA ASP A 85 8.90 7.26 4.24
C ASP A 85 7.71 7.36 5.19
N THR A 86 6.87 6.32 5.25
CA THR A 86 5.78 6.21 6.22
C THR A 86 6.23 5.43 7.44
N GLU A 87 6.06 6.05 8.61
CA GLU A 87 6.24 5.43 9.91
C GLU A 87 4.91 4.87 10.42
N LEU A 88 4.91 3.61 10.81
CA LEU A 88 3.80 2.95 11.49
C LEU A 88 4.04 3.02 13.00
N LYS A 89 3.15 3.71 13.72
CA LYS A 89 3.18 3.83 15.18
C LYS A 89 1.94 3.12 15.74
N GLU A 90 2.15 2.01 16.44
CA GLU A 90 1.06 1.28 17.10
C GLU A 90 0.84 1.78 18.52
N GLN A 91 -0.42 1.98 18.89
CA GLN A 91 -0.87 2.31 20.24
C GLN A 91 -1.85 1.24 20.73
N SER A 92 -2.29 1.34 21.99
CA SER A 92 -3.26 0.40 22.59
C SER A 92 -4.53 0.27 21.76
N ASP A 93 -5.12 1.40 21.36
CA ASP A 93 -6.45 1.46 20.74
C ASP A 93 -6.42 1.95 19.28
N SER A 94 -5.25 2.35 18.80
CA SER A 94 -5.10 2.97 17.48
C SER A 94 -3.79 2.63 16.78
N ILE A 95 -3.78 2.89 15.48
CA ILE A 95 -2.64 2.81 14.58
C ILE A 95 -2.48 4.19 13.97
N CYS A 96 -1.27 4.74 14.02
CA CYS A 96 -0.93 6.00 13.36
C CYS A 96 0.06 5.75 12.23
N LEU A 97 -0.26 6.27 11.04
CA LEU A 97 0.65 6.36 9.90
C LEU A 97 1.13 7.80 9.78
N GLU A 98 2.43 8.02 9.99
CA GLU A 98 3.05 9.34 9.88
C GLU A 98 3.96 9.40 8.65
N ARG A 99 3.82 10.46 7.85
CA ARG A 99 4.67 10.70 6.68
C ARG A 99 5.22 12.12 6.73
N HIS A 100 6.52 12.25 6.49
CA HIS A 100 7.17 13.55 6.37
C HIS A 100 7.26 13.96 4.90
N MET A 101 6.71 15.12 4.57
CA MET A 101 6.70 15.67 3.21
C MET A 101 7.45 17.01 3.18
N ILE A 102 8.18 17.28 2.10
CA ILE A 102 8.78 18.59 1.86
C ILE A 102 7.99 19.25 0.73
N VAL A 103 7.35 20.37 1.03
CA VAL A 103 6.57 21.16 0.05
C VAL A 103 7.09 22.59 0.08
N GLY A 104 7.62 23.07 -1.05
CA GLY A 104 8.18 24.42 -1.15
C GLY A 104 9.30 24.73 -0.13
N GLY A 105 10.16 23.75 0.16
CA GLY A 105 11.27 23.89 1.13
C GLY A 105 10.84 23.81 2.60
N LYS A 106 9.56 23.61 2.89
CA LYS A 106 9.03 23.44 4.26
C LYS A 106 8.70 21.98 4.51
N LYS A 107 9.04 21.49 5.72
CA LYS A 107 8.75 20.12 6.16
C LYS A 107 7.36 20.07 6.82
N PHE A 108 6.51 19.17 6.34
CA PHE A 108 5.19 18.87 6.87
C PHE A 108 5.18 17.45 7.41
N ALA A 109 4.53 17.25 8.56
CA ALA A 109 4.21 15.92 9.07
C ALA A 109 2.72 15.67 8.84
N VAL A 110 2.41 14.62 8.07
CA VAL A 110 1.04 14.18 7.80
C VAL A 110 0.81 12.91 8.59
N SER A 111 -0.10 12.95 9.56
CA SER A 111 -0.42 11.83 10.43
C SER A 111 -1.86 11.38 10.21
N SER A 112 -2.05 10.10 9.86
CA SER A 112 -3.36 9.45 9.74
C SER A 112 -3.55 8.50 10.90
N VAL A 113 -4.61 8.68 11.70
CA VAL A 113 -4.89 7.87 12.89
C VAL A 113 -6.11 7.00 12.63
N PHE A 114 -5.95 5.69 12.80
CA PHE A 114 -6.97 4.67 12.58
C PHE A 114 -7.22 3.89 13.88
N PRO A 115 -8.47 3.62 14.27
CA PRO A 115 -8.75 2.75 15.41
C PRO A 115 -8.39 1.29 15.09
N LYS A 116 -7.84 0.53 16.06
CA LYS A 116 -7.51 -0.90 15.89
C LYS A 116 -8.76 -1.77 15.76
N ALA A 117 -9.78 -1.47 16.56
CA ALA A 117 -11.09 -2.09 16.45
C ALA A 117 -12.03 -1.15 15.67
N ALA A 118 -12.53 -1.63 14.52
CA ALA A 118 -13.55 -0.90 13.77
C ALA A 118 -14.88 -0.95 14.54
N ALA A 119 -15.15 0.07 15.36
CA ALA A 119 -16.47 0.23 15.99
C ALA A 119 -17.56 0.54 14.93
N SER A 120 -17.16 1.21 13.84
CA SER A 120 -17.80 1.24 12.53
C SER A 120 -16.80 1.86 11.56
N LEU A 121 -16.83 1.52 10.27
CA LEU A 121 -16.02 2.24 9.29
C LEU A 121 -16.52 3.70 9.22
N PRO A 122 -15.66 4.69 8.91
CA PRO A 122 -16.08 6.07 8.68
C PRO A 122 -17.22 6.16 7.64
N THR A 123 -17.16 5.29 6.63
CA THR A 123 -18.22 5.12 5.63
C THR A 123 -19.54 4.64 6.24
N ASP A 124 -19.51 3.65 7.13
CA ASP A 124 -20.73 3.14 7.79
C ASP A 124 -21.42 4.23 8.63
N LYS A 125 -20.61 5.07 9.31
CA LYS A 125 -21.12 6.24 10.04
C LYS A 125 -21.77 7.24 9.11
N LEU A 126 -21.11 7.56 8.00
CA LEU A 126 -21.65 8.48 7.00
C LEU A 126 -22.97 7.97 6.41
N LEU A 127 -23.02 6.69 6.04
CA LEU A 127 -24.24 6.04 5.54
C LEU A 127 -25.36 6.08 6.60
N SER A 128 -25.05 5.79 7.86
CA SER A 128 -26.04 5.87 8.95
C SER A 128 -26.59 7.29 9.18
N LEU A 129 -25.80 8.32 8.90
CA LEU A 129 -26.25 9.71 8.99
C LEU A 129 -27.17 10.05 7.81
N ILE A 130 -26.81 9.63 6.60
CA ILE A 130 -27.63 9.79 5.40
C ILE A 130 -28.99 9.12 5.60
N ASP A 131 -29.01 7.87 6.09
CA ASP A 131 -30.24 7.12 6.33
C ASP A 131 -31.16 7.82 7.35
N LYS A 132 -30.57 8.36 8.44
CA LYS A 132 -31.32 9.13 9.45
C LYS A 132 -31.93 10.42 8.91
N GLU A 133 -31.20 11.12 8.05
CA GLU A 133 -31.66 12.36 7.45
C GLU A 133 -32.82 12.09 6.46
N LEU A 134 -32.68 11.05 5.63
CA LEU A 134 -33.75 10.57 4.74
C LEU A 134 -35.00 10.09 5.50
N GLU A 135 -34.83 9.40 6.63
CA GLU A 135 -35.96 9.02 7.48
C GLU A 135 -36.68 10.24 8.08
N LYS A 136 -35.93 11.27 8.47
CA LYS A 136 -36.49 12.50 9.02
C LYS A 136 -37.30 13.25 7.95
N GLU A 137 -36.81 13.31 6.72
CA GLU A 137 -37.55 13.87 5.58
C GLU A 137 -38.81 13.05 5.28
N ARG A 138 -38.76 11.72 5.28
CA ARG A 138 -39.95 10.88 5.05
C ARG A 138 -41.02 11.00 6.14
N LYS A 139 -40.63 11.28 7.39
CA LYS A 139 -41.54 11.45 8.53
C LYS A 139 -42.10 12.89 8.66
N SER A 140 -41.66 13.82 7.80
CA SER A 140 -42.13 15.22 7.79
C SER A 140 -43.11 15.54 6.65
N PHE A 141 -43.53 14.53 5.89
CA PHE A 141 -44.68 14.53 4.99
C PHE A 141 -45.85 13.75 5.61
#